data_AF-A0A853AS93-F1
#
_entry.id   AF-A0A853AS93-F1
#
_cell.length_a   1.000
_cell.length_b   1.000
_cell.length_c   1.000
_cell.angle_alpha   90.00
_cell.angle_beta   90.00
_cell.angle_gamma   90.00
#
_symmetry.space_group_name_H-M   'P 1'
#
loop_
_entity.id
_entity.type
_entity.pdbx_description
1 polymer ?
#
loop_
_entity_poly.entity_id
_entity_poly.type
_entity_poly.pdbx_seq_one_letter_code
_entity_poly.pdbx_strand_id
1 'polypeptide(L)'
;MVAARRTSTRGFAARAVLGASALVLVLPGSAFAEPPQALPGSAPEADRTWQPAFDYDGDGCYPTPAIGPDGTVAEGLDPSGSLSGDCHDPSDLDNTNSYSRSQCDASGWCAYLYDLYFEKDQALDGVNDPFGHRHDIEHVVVWVHEGQAKYVSTSAHGDYSTYPAEEVSWEGTHPKIVYHKDGISTHAFRLAGADEEPENHHGTWQYPPLVGWDDYPEGIRDKLTSADFGKASLGIKDGAFEDNLAKAKPEDVPFDPHG
;
A
#
# COMPACT_ATOMS: atom_id res chain seq x y z
N MET A 1 -96.14 8.29 31.02
CA MET A 1 -96.91 7.45 30.08
C MET A 1 -96.04 7.17 28.87
N VAL A 2 -95.94 5.89 28.54
CA VAL A 2 -95.65 5.28 27.23
C VAL A 2 -94.28 5.53 26.57
N ALA A 3 -93.66 4.40 26.24
CA ALA A 3 -92.36 4.16 25.65
C ALA A 3 -92.25 4.55 24.16
N ALA A 4 -91.00 4.70 23.69
CA ALA A 4 -90.60 4.16 22.39
C ALA A 4 -89.08 3.97 22.31
N ARG A 5 -88.66 2.70 22.18
CA ARG A 5 -87.33 2.30 21.69
C ARG A 5 -87.17 2.74 20.23
N ARG A 6 -86.00 3.28 19.87
CA ARG A 6 -85.42 3.11 18.53
C ARG A 6 -83.92 2.85 18.62
N THR A 7 -83.55 1.64 18.21
CA THR A 7 -82.22 1.21 17.82
C THR A 7 -81.84 1.84 16.48
N SER A 8 -80.62 2.36 16.32
CA SER A 8 -79.93 2.37 15.03
C SER A 8 -78.43 2.60 15.20
N THR A 9 -77.69 1.51 15.00
CA THR A 9 -76.44 1.39 14.23
C THR A 9 -75.29 2.37 14.50
N ARG A 10 -74.29 1.84 15.22
CA ARG A 10 -72.89 2.26 15.17
C ARG A 10 -72.37 2.27 13.73
N GLY A 11 -71.94 3.43 13.24
CA GLY A 11 -71.05 3.55 12.08
C GLY A 11 -69.65 3.88 12.57
N PHE A 12 -68.82 2.88 12.83
CA PHE A 12 -67.39 3.05 13.07
C PHE A 12 -66.74 3.33 11.72
N ALA A 13 -66.36 4.58 11.45
CA ALA A 13 -65.51 4.91 10.32
C ALA A 13 -64.08 4.43 10.63
N ALA A 14 -63.75 3.22 10.18
CA ALA A 14 -62.38 2.72 10.20
C ALA A 14 -61.56 3.47 9.14
N ARG A 15 -60.77 4.46 9.58
CA ARG A 15 -59.68 5.01 8.76
C ARG A 15 -58.57 3.96 8.72
N ALA A 16 -58.47 3.21 7.63
CA ALA A 16 -57.32 2.37 7.37
C ALA A 16 -56.12 3.26 7.02
N VAL A 17 -55.19 3.42 7.96
CA VAL A 17 -53.85 3.96 7.68
C VAL A 17 -53.02 2.80 7.14
N LEU A 18 -52.82 2.79 5.82
CA LEU A 18 -51.85 1.88 5.19
C LEU A 18 -50.46 2.45 5.45
N GLY A 19 -49.81 1.97 6.52
CA GLY A 19 -48.39 2.21 6.75
C GLY A 19 -47.56 1.33 5.83
N ALA A 20 -46.96 1.90 4.79
CA ALA A 20 -45.97 1.20 3.99
C ALA A 20 -44.69 1.04 4.84
N SER A 21 -44.44 -0.17 5.32
CA SER A 21 -43.18 -0.52 5.98
C SER A 21 -42.19 -0.94 4.89
N ALA A 22 -41.25 -0.07 4.53
CA ALA A 22 -40.14 -0.44 3.68
C ALA A 22 -39.19 -1.33 4.51
N LEU A 23 -39.08 -2.61 4.14
CA LEU A 23 -38.12 -3.53 4.73
C LEU A 23 -36.76 -3.24 4.09
N VAL A 24 -35.86 -2.57 4.81
CA VAL A 24 -34.45 -2.44 4.39
C VAL A 24 -33.78 -3.78 4.69
N LEU A 25 -33.57 -4.58 3.65
CA LEU A 25 -32.72 -5.77 3.73
C LEU A 25 -31.26 -5.30 3.78
N VAL A 26 -30.72 -5.17 4.99
CA VAL A 26 -29.26 -5.11 5.19
C VAL A 26 -28.76 -6.54 5.04
N LEU A 27 -28.26 -6.88 3.85
CA LEU A 27 -27.47 -8.09 3.68
C LEU A 27 -26.13 -7.84 4.40
N PRO A 28 -25.64 -8.76 5.25
CA PRO A 28 -24.27 -8.67 5.74
C PRO A 28 -23.37 -8.85 4.51
N GLY A 29 -22.82 -7.74 4.01
CA GLY A 29 -21.62 -7.83 3.20
C GLY A 29 -20.56 -8.50 4.06
N SER A 30 -19.75 -9.38 3.45
CA SER A 30 -18.47 -9.72 4.04
C SER A 30 -17.71 -8.40 4.20
N ALA A 31 -17.69 -7.84 5.40
CA ALA A 31 -16.86 -6.70 5.70
C ALA A 31 -15.43 -7.25 5.75
N PHE A 32 -14.76 -7.27 4.60
CA PHE A 32 -13.31 -7.31 4.59
C PHE A 32 -12.84 -6.06 5.35
N ALA A 33 -11.82 -6.20 6.19
CA ALA A 33 -11.28 -5.06 6.91
C ALA A 33 -10.67 -4.12 5.87
N GLU A 34 -11.33 -2.99 5.62
CA GLU A 34 -10.79 -1.94 4.76
C GLU A 34 -9.40 -1.52 5.29
N PRO A 35 -8.45 -1.18 4.40
CA PRO A 35 -7.18 -0.62 4.82
C PRO A 35 -7.38 0.56 5.77
N PRO A 36 -6.49 0.76 6.75
CA PRO A 36 -6.57 1.94 7.60
C PRO A 36 -6.41 3.21 6.76
N GLN A 37 -6.89 4.33 7.30
CA GLN A 37 -6.72 5.63 6.65
C GLN A 37 -5.23 5.98 6.54
N ALA A 38 -4.83 6.58 5.42
CA ALA A 38 -3.46 7.03 5.21
C ALA A 38 -2.97 8.03 6.27
N LEU A 39 -1.71 7.88 6.65
CA LEU A 39 -0.98 8.88 7.40
C LEU A 39 -0.76 10.13 6.51
N PRO A 40 -0.80 11.35 7.11
CA PRO A 40 -0.40 12.54 6.38
C PRO A 40 1.08 12.44 5.99
N GLY A 41 1.40 12.77 4.74
CA GLY A 41 2.79 12.75 4.25
C GLY A 41 3.68 13.73 5.03
N SER A 42 4.67 13.20 5.74
CA SER A 42 5.61 13.93 6.60
C SER A 42 6.97 13.26 6.47
N ALA A 43 7.90 13.90 5.77
CA ALA A 43 9.18 13.31 5.41
C ALA A 43 10.18 14.42 5.09
N PRO A 44 11.50 14.20 5.28
CA PRO A 44 12.53 15.15 4.91
C PRO A 44 12.49 15.52 3.42
N GLU A 45 12.94 16.73 3.07
CA GLU A 45 12.99 17.17 1.66
C GLU A 45 13.85 16.26 0.79
N ALA A 46 14.95 15.72 1.33
CA ALA A 46 15.83 14.81 0.62
C ALA A 46 15.10 13.49 0.26
N ASP A 47 14.39 12.89 1.20
CA ASP A 47 13.57 11.69 0.96
C ASP A 47 12.47 11.96 -0.09
N ARG A 48 11.83 13.13 -0.06
CA ARG A 48 10.86 13.51 -1.10
C ARG A 48 11.51 13.70 -2.47
N THR A 49 12.73 14.24 -2.51
CA THR A 49 13.46 14.48 -3.76
C THR A 49 13.73 13.19 -4.50
N TRP A 50 14.06 12.12 -3.80
CA TRP A 50 14.43 10.83 -4.40
C TRP A 50 13.31 9.78 -4.36
N GLN A 51 12.10 10.16 -3.94
CA GLN A 51 10.95 9.26 -3.91
C GLN A 51 10.70 8.67 -5.31
N PRO A 52 10.52 7.36 -5.48
CA PRO A 52 10.19 6.79 -6.79
C PRO A 52 8.83 7.28 -7.30
N ALA A 53 8.72 7.37 -8.63
CA ALA A 53 7.46 7.52 -9.32
C ALA A 53 6.93 6.09 -9.57
N PHE A 54 5.81 5.74 -8.98
CA PHE A 54 5.31 4.37 -9.01
C PHE A 54 4.21 4.17 -10.05
N ASP A 55 4.15 2.97 -10.60
CA ASP A 55 2.99 2.40 -11.24
C ASP A 55 2.71 0.99 -10.69
N TYR A 56 1.50 0.50 -10.89
CA TYR A 56 1.05 -0.79 -10.40
C TYR A 56 0.27 -1.47 -11.52
N ASP A 57 0.81 -2.57 -12.04
CA ASP A 57 0.18 -3.34 -13.11
C ASP A 57 -1.14 -3.94 -12.59
N GLY A 58 -2.08 -4.23 -13.49
CA GLY A 58 -3.42 -4.74 -13.16
C GLY A 58 -3.46 -6.16 -12.56
N ASP A 59 -2.28 -6.74 -12.30
CA ASP A 59 -2.06 -8.10 -11.86
C ASP A 59 -1.71 -8.24 -10.38
N GLY A 60 -1.78 -7.17 -9.58
CA GLY A 60 -1.60 -7.19 -8.13
C GLY A 60 -2.51 -6.21 -7.38
N CYS A 61 -2.24 -5.96 -6.10
CA CYS A 61 -2.94 -4.92 -5.34
C CYS A 61 -2.35 -3.52 -5.61
N TYR A 62 -3.12 -2.47 -5.33
CA TYR A 62 -2.55 -1.15 -5.05
C TYR A 62 -1.90 -1.11 -3.66
N PRO A 63 -0.91 -0.23 -3.43
CA PRO A 63 -0.36 -0.09 -2.11
C PRO A 63 -1.38 0.55 -1.18
N THR A 64 -1.37 0.17 0.08
CA THR A 64 -2.27 0.73 1.10
C THR A 64 -1.49 1.12 2.36
N PRO A 65 -2.09 1.86 3.29
CA PRO A 65 -1.41 2.21 4.53
C PRO A 65 -1.26 0.95 5.41
N ALA A 66 -0.02 0.61 5.77
CA ALA A 66 0.26 -0.46 6.72
C ALA A 66 -0.24 -0.11 8.15
N ILE A 67 -0.42 1.18 8.46
CA ILE A 67 -0.92 1.66 9.74
C ILE A 67 -1.67 2.99 9.57
N GLY A 68 -2.73 3.18 10.36
CA GLY A 68 -3.50 4.43 10.40
C GLY A 68 -3.01 5.43 11.47
N PRO A 69 -3.50 6.69 11.42
CA PRO A 69 -3.20 7.72 12.43
C PRO A 69 -3.58 7.36 13.87
N ASP A 70 -4.51 6.42 14.07
CA ASP A 70 -4.90 5.89 15.38
C ASP A 70 -4.04 4.70 15.85
N GLY A 71 -3.16 4.23 14.97
CA GLY A 71 -2.31 3.07 15.16
C GLY A 71 -2.98 1.73 14.88
N THR A 72 -4.13 1.72 14.17
CA THR A 72 -4.70 0.51 13.59
C THR A 72 -3.78 -0.01 12.49
N VAL A 73 -3.27 -1.23 12.65
CA VAL A 73 -2.41 -1.90 11.66
C VAL A 73 -3.28 -2.60 10.63
N ALA A 74 -2.87 -2.56 9.36
CA ALA A 74 -3.58 -3.22 8.27
C ALA A 74 -3.68 -4.73 8.51
N GLU A 75 -4.89 -5.28 8.39
CA GLU A 75 -5.12 -6.72 8.57
C GLU A 75 -4.76 -7.52 7.31
N GLY A 76 -4.64 -6.85 6.16
CA GLY A 76 -4.37 -7.47 4.86
C GLY A 76 -5.53 -8.34 4.37
N LEU A 77 -5.28 -9.08 3.29
CA LEU A 77 -6.25 -9.96 2.66
C LEU A 77 -5.74 -11.40 2.62
N ASP A 78 -6.66 -12.36 2.62
CA ASP A 78 -6.29 -13.75 2.34
C ASP A 78 -5.80 -13.85 0.88
N PRO A 79 -4.69 -14.57 0.59
CA PRO A 79 -4.18 -14.76 -0.76
C PRO A 79 -5.11 -15.72 -1.51
N SER A 80 -6.25 -15.20 -1.96
CA SER A 80 -7.33 -15.94 -2.58
C SER A 80 -8.10 -15.10 -3.58
N GLY A 81 -8.83 -15.77 -4.46
CA GLY A 81 -9.56 -15.10 -5.53
C GLY A 81 -8.60 -14.59 -6.60
N SER A 82 -9.00 -13.54 -7.31
CA SER A 82 -8.13 -12.95 -8.33
C SER A 82 -6.93 -12.23 -7.69
N LEU A 83 -5.82 -12.14 -8.43
CA LEU A 83 -4.59 -11.48 -7.95
C LEU A 83 -4.87 -10.06 -7.41
N SER A 84 -5.62 -9.27 -8.18
CA SER A 84 -6.05 -7.91 -7.87
C SER A 84 -7.43 -7.81 -7.17
N GLY A 85 -8.01 -8.96 -6.80
CA GLY A 85 -9.34 -9.01 -6.20
C GLY A 85 -9.39 -8.36 -4.82
N ASP A 86 -10.38 -7.49 -4.62
CA ASP A 86 -10.66 -6.77 -3.38
C ASP A 86 -9.55 -5.79 -2.91
N CYS A 87 -8.59 -5.43 -3.78
CA CYS A 87 -7.47 -4.54 -3.43
C CYS A 87 -6.90 -3.70 -4.61
N HIS A 88 -7.66 -3.53 -5.69
CA HIS A 88 -7.22 -2.77 -6.88
C HIS A 88 -8.33 -1.85 -7.41
N ASP A 89 -9.27 -1.45 -6.57
CA ASP A 89 -10.28 -0.48 -6.94
C ASP A 89 -9.69 0.94 -6.96
N PRO A 90 -10.26 1.89 -7.73
CA PRO A 90 -9.80 3.28 -7.73
C PRO A 90 -9.71 3.91 -6.32
N SER A 91 -10.59 3.51 -5.40
CA SER A 91 -10.56 3.99 -4.01
C SER A 91 -9.34 3.53 -3.23
N ASP A 92 -8.78 2.37 -3.56
CA ASP A 92 -7.56 1.87 -2.91
C ASP A 92 -6.37 2.73 -3.35
N LEU A 93 -6.32 3.12 -4.63
CA LEU A 93 -5.30 4.03 -5.17
C LEU A 93 -5.39 5.45 -4.59
N ASP A 94 -6.56 5.86 -4.10
CA ASP A 94 -6.76 7.15 -3.43
C ASP A 94 -6.33 7.11 -1.94
N ASN A 95 -6.09 5.93 -1.36
CA ASN A 95 -5.68 5.73 0.03
C ASN A 95 -4.35 4.96 0.08
N THR A 96 -3.23 5.69 -0.06
CA THR A 96 -1.89 5.09 -0.13
C THR A 96 -0.93 5.75 0.85
N ASN A 97 0.16 5.03 1.19
CA ASN A 97 1.34 5.62 1.82
C ASN A 97 2.60 4.96 1.26
N SER A 98 3.71 5.69 1.32
CA SER A 98 5.06 5.15 1.22
C SER A 98 5.83 5.51 2.49
N TYR A 99 6.82 4.70 2.85
CA TYR A 99 7.60 4.89 4.07
C TYR A 99 9.08 4.94 3.73
N SER A 100 9.81 5.96 4.19
CA SER A 100 11.25 6.06 3.91
C SER A 100 12.11 5.96 5.15
N ARG A 101 13.33 5.48 4.93
CA ARG A 101 14.47 5.70 5.83
C ARG A 101 15.71 5.92 4.99
N SER A 102 16.55 6.85 5.43
CA SER A 102 17.77 7.21 4.72
C SER A 102 18.99 7.20 5.63
N GLN A 103 20.16 6.95 5.02
CA GLN A 103 21.46 6.99 5.69
C GLN A 103 22.50 7.54 4.73
N CYS A 104 23.35 8.43 5.24
CA CYS A 104 24.54 8.91 4.54
C CYS A 104 25.77 8.61 5.38
N ASP A 105 26.92 8.38 4.73
CA ASP A 105 28.17 8.11 5.44
C ASP A 105 29.30 9.07 5.04
N ALA A 106 30.49 8.84 5.60
CA ALA A 106 31.67 9.69 5.39
C ALA A 106 32.23 9.63 3.96
N SER A 107 31.81 8.66 3.14
CA SER A 107 32.20 8.59 1.73
C SER A 107 31.42 9.58 0.85
N GLY A 108 30.38 10.22 1.40
CA GLY A 108 29.52 11.17 0.68
C GLY A 108 28.36 10.50 -0.06
N TRP A 109 28.21 9.18 0.09
CA TRP A 109 27.06 8.42 -0.41
C TRP A 109 25.90 8.49 0.57
N CYS A 110 24.69 8.55 0.01
CA CYS A 110 23.43 8.43 0.72
C CYS A 110 22.58 7.33 0.08
N ALA A 111 21.95 6.49 0.90
CA ALA A 111 20.95 5.53 0.48
C ALA A 111 19.58 5.97 1.02
N TYR A 112 18.56 5.95 0.15
CA TYR A 112 17.17 6.23 0.50
C TYR A 112 16.35 4.99 0.19
N LEU A 113 15.87 4.28 1.21
CA LEU A 113 15.03 3.09 1.07
C LEU A 113 13.56 3.48 1.25
N TYR A 114 12.71 3.05 0.33
CA TYR A 114 11.26 3.27 0.34
C TYR A 114 10.51 1.95 0.41
N ASP A 115 9.63 1.81 1.38
CA ASP A 115 8.71 0.67 1.53
C ASP A 115 7.31 1.04 1.04
N LEU A 116 6.67 0.13 0.30
CA LEU A 116 5.23 0.12 0.04
C LEU A 116 4.63 -1.17 0.62
N TYR A 117 3.45 -1.06 1.23
CA TYR A 117 2.71 -2.20 1.75
C TYR A 117 1.54 -2.54 0.82
N PHE A 118 1.34 -3.83 0.54
CA PHE A 118 0.18 -4.35 -0.17
C PHE A 118 -0.53 -5.39 0.69
N GLU A 119 -1.84 -5.54 0.52
CA GLU A 119 -2.63 -6.33 1.45
C GLU A 119 -2.44 -7.85 1.33
N LYS A 120 -2.04 -8.31 0.15
CA LYS A 120 -1.73 -9.70 -0.15
C LYS A 120 -0.78 -9.77 -1.34
N ASP A 121 -0.16 -10.93 -1.48
CA ASP A 121 0.68 -11.29 -2.61
C ASP A 121 0.36 -12.73 -3.01
N GLN A 122 0.06 -12.91 -4.30
CA GLN A 122 -0.40 -14.18 -4.86
C GLN A 122 0.49 -14.60 -6.04
N ALA A 123 0.84 -15.87 -6.07
CA ALA A 123 1.41 -16.56 -7.22
C ALA A 123 0.31 -17.10 -8.16
N LEU A 124 -0.83 -17.53 -7.61
CA LEU A 124 -1.92 -18.18 -8.35
C LEU A 124 -3.19 -17.32 -8.41
N ASP A 125 -3.73 -17.18 -9.62
CA ASP A 125 -4.96 -16.42 -9.91
C ASP A 125 -6.23 -17.26 -9.77
N GLY A 126 -7.29 -16.67 -9.19
CA GLY A 126 -8.64 -17.22 -9.13
C GLY A 126 -8.85 -18.37 -8.14
N VAL A 127 -7.88 -18.67 -7.28
CA VAL A 127 -7.91 -19.81 -6.34
C VAL A 127 -7.46 -19.39 -4.95
N ASN A 128 -7.69 -20.25 -3.94
CA ASN A 128 -6.99 -20.13 -2.66
C ASN A 128 -5.52 -20.51 -2.90
N ASP A 129 -4.61 -19.55 -2.74
CA ASP A 129 -3.22 -19.71 -3.13
C ASP A 129 -2.34 -20.17 -1.94
N PRO A 130 -1.89 -21.43 -1.92
CA PRO A 130 -0.99 -21.92 -0.87
C PRO A 130 0.45 -21.41 -1.01
N PHE A 131 0.81 -20.78 -2.13
CA PHE A 131 2.16 -20.27 -2.42
C PHE A 131 2.30 -18.78 -2.11
N GLY A 132 1.21 -18.02 -2.19
CA GLY A 132 1.14 -16.63 -1.78
C GLY A 132 1.19 -16.39 -0.27
N HIS A 133 0.90 -15.17 0.13
CA HIS A 133 0.74 -14.76 1.52
C HIS A 133 -0.15 -13.53 1.68
N ARG A 134 -0.76 -13.46 2.87
CA ARG A 134 -1.34 -12.23 3.40
C ARG A 134 -0.19 -11.27 3.71
N HIS A 135 -0.41 -9.99 3.41
CA HIS A 135 0.58 -8.91 3.44
C HIS A 135 1.67 -9.06 2.39
N ASP A 136 2.10 -7.94 1.87
CA ASP A 136 3.30 -7.81 1.07
C ASP A 136 3.98 -6.48 1.40
N ILE A 137 5.31 -6.47 1.37
CA ILE A 137 6.08 -5.24 1.54
C ILE A 137 7.26 -5.33 0.58
N GLU A 138 7.29 -4.40 -0.36
CA GLU A 138 8.36 -4.29 -1.34
C GLU A 138 9.14 -2.98 -1.14
N HIS A 139 10.38 -2.97 -1.61
CA HIS A 139 11.38 -1.96 -1.31
C HIS A 139 12.07 -1.42 -2.57
N VAL A 140 12.36 -0.13 -2.58
CA VAL A 140 13.25 0.50 -3.56
C VAL A 140 14.36 1.24 -2.82
N VAL A 141 15.62 1.08 -3.24
CA VAL A 141 16.74 1.89 -2.74
C VAL A 141 17.25 2.82 -3.83
N VAL A 142 17.32 4.12 -3.54
CA VAL A 142 17.98 5.10 -4.41
C VAL A 142 19.33 5.48 -3.80
N TRP A 143 20.41 5.22 -4.54
CA TRP A 143 21.78 5.51 -4.15
C TRP A 143 22.23 6.83 -4.74
N VAL A 144 22.55 7.79 -3.90
CA VAL A 144 22.84 9.18 -4.26
C VAL A 144 24.26 9.54 -3.86
N HIS A 145 24.98 10.22 -4.75
CA HIS A 145 26.30 10.76 -4.48
C HIS A 145 26.43 12.15 -5.13
N GLU A 146 26.99 13.12 -4.39
CA GLU A 146 27.16 14.50 -4.85
C GLU A 146 25.86 15.13 -5.42
N GLY A 147 24.72 14.85 -4.76
CA GLY A 147 23.41 15.38 -5.14
C GLY A 147 22.83 14.79 -6.43
N GLN A 148 23.30 13.63 -6.87
CA GLN A 148 22.80 12.92 -8.04
C GLN A 148 22.52 11.47 -7.70
N ALA A 149 21.36 10.94 -8.12
CA ALA A 149 21.14 9.50 -8.11
C ALA A 149 22.12 8.83 -9.08
N LYS A 150 22.78 7.77 -8.61
CA LYS A 150 23.77 6.99 -9.36
C LYS A 150 23.31 5.56 -9.60
N TYR A 151 22.54 5.00 -8.67
CA TYR A 151 21.98 3.66 -8.80
C TYR A 151 20.58 3.59 -8.20
N VAL A 152 19.79 2.66 -8.70
CA VAL A 152 18.49 2.29 -8.14
C VAL A 152 18.46 0.78 -7.96
N SER A 153 18.03 0.33 -6.79
CA SER A 153 17.84 -1.08 -6.49
C SER A 153 16.36 -1.37 -6.27
N THR A 154 15.82 -2.39 -6.93
CA THR A 154 14.44 -2.86 -6.72
C THR A 154 14.46 -4.22 -6.04
N SER A 155 13.59 -4.42 -5.04
CA SER A 155 13.42 -5.71 -4.41
C SER A 155 12.67 -6.68 -5.31
N ALA A 156 13.08 -7.95 -5.24
CA ALA A 156 12.35 -9.07 -5.80
C ALA A 156 12.63 -10.31 -4.96
N HIS A 157 11.58 -10.88 -4.34
CA HIS A 157 11.65 -12.16 -3.62
C HIS A 157 12.71 -12.23 -2.51
N GLY A 158 12.99 -11.09 -1.84
CA GLY A 158 13.95 -10.98 -0.74
C GLY A 158 15.41 -10.68 -1.14
N ASP A 159 15.67 -10.56 -2.45
CA ASP A 159 16.91 -10.08 -3.06
C ASP A 159 16.69 -8.73 -3.76
N TYR A 160 17.76 -8.17 -4.33
CA TYR A 160 17.72 -6.91 -5.07
C TYR A 160 18.36 -7.04 -6.44
N SER A 161 17.76 -6.37 -7.43
CA SER A 161 18.43 -6.03 -8.68
C SER A 161 18.84 -4.56 -8.64
N THR A 162 20.11 -4.28 -8.96
CA THR A 162 20.68 -2.93 -8.86
C THR A 162 21.11 -2.44 -10.23
N TYR A 163 20.63 -1.25 -10.59
CA TYR A 163 20.75 -0.67 -11.92
C TYR A 163 21.50 0.66 -11.84
N PRO A 164 22.45 0.93 -12.76
CA PRO A 164 23.04 2.24 -12.87
C PRO A 164 22.03 3.25 -13.42
N ALA A 165 22.16 4.52 -13.06
CA ALA A 165 21.15 5.55 -13.36
C ALA A 165 20.84 5.71 -14.85
N GLU A 166 21.78 5.40 -15.75
CA GLU A 166 21.59 5.42 -17.21
C GLU A 166 20.63 4.34 -17.75
N GLU A 167 20.36 3.28 -16.98
CA GLU A 167 19.40 2.23 -17.34
C GLU A 167 17.98 2.52 -16.81
N VAL A 168 17.85 3.54 -15.96
CA VAL A 168 16.61 3.87 -15.27
C VAL A 168 15.87 4.98 -16.03
N SER A 169 14.56 4.81 -16.20
CA SER A 169 13.66 5.86 -16.65
C SER A 169 13.32 6.79 -15.48
N TRP A 170 13.31 8.11 -15.70
CA TRP A 170 13.13 9.11 -14.64
C TRP A 170 12.02 10.11 -14.96
N GLU A 171 11.32 10.57 -13.94
CA GLU A 171 10.57 11.83 -13.94
C GLU A 171 11.28 12.82 -13.00
N GLY A 172 12.08 13.74 -13.55
CA GLY A 172 12.94 14.59 -12.74
C GLY A 172 13.97 13.78 -11.95
N THR A 173 13.86 13.76 -10.62
CA THR A 173 14.70 12.98 -9.70
C THR A 173 14.04 11.67 -9.25
N HIS A 174 12.85 11.36 -9.76
CA HIS A 174 12.04 10.23 -9.35
C HIS A 174 12.27 9.05 -10.31
N PRO A 175 12.90 7.94 -9.88
CA PRO A 175 13.02 6.76 -10.73
C PRO A 175 11.64 6.12 -10.93
N LYS A 176 11.35 5.68 -12.15
CA LYS A 176 10.07 5.06 -12.50
C LYS A 176 10.10 3.56 -12.19
N ILE A 177 9.25 3.14 -11.27
CA ILE A 177 9.22 1.78 -10.70
C ILE A 177 7.81 1.20 -10.86
N VAL A 178 7.73 -0.08 -11.21
CA VAL A 178 6.46 -0.78 -11.40
C VAL A 178 6.37 -1.98 -10.46
N TYR A 179 5.27 -2.05 -9.70
CA TYR A 179 4.86 -3.27 -9.00
C TYR A 179 4.10 -4.17 -9.96
N HIS A 180 4.50 -5.43 -10.05
CA HIS A 180 3.95 -6.35 -11.04
C HIS A 180 4.04 -7.79 -10.55
N LYS A 181 3.29 -8.66 -11.22
CA LYS A 181 3.44 -10.11 -11.09
C LYS A 181 4.70 -10.62 -11.80
N ASP A 182 5.65 -11.20 -11.06
CA ASP A 182 6.88 -11.74 -11.63
C ASP A 182 6.69 -13.16 -12.18
N GLY A 183 6.16 -13.24 -13.38
CA GLY A 183 5.96 -14.50 -14.11
C GLY A 183 5.14 -15.51 -13.32
N ILE A 184 5.74 -16.67 -13.00
CA ILE A 184 5.08 -17.72 -12.21
C ILE A 184 5.26 -17.58 -10.69
N SER A 185 6.10 -16.65 -10.23
CA SER A 185 6.40 -16.40 -8.80
C SER A 185 5.33 -15.50 -8.17
N THR A 186 5.62 -14.86 -7.06
CA THR A 186 4.84 -13.76 -6.47
C THR A 186 5.12 -12.41 -7.14
N HIS A 187 4.68 -11.31 -6.56
CA HIS A 187 4.95 -9.96 -7.06
C HIS A 187 6.38 -9.49 -6.75
N ALA A 188 6.80 -8.41 -7.42
CA ALA A 188 8.08 -7.75 -7.19
C ALA A 188 8.07 -6.33 -7.79
N PHE A 189 9.05 -5.52 -7.40
CA PHE A 189 9.36 -4.28 -8.12
C PHE A 189 10.31 -4.50 -9.30
N ARG A 190 10.05 -3.76 -10.38
CA ARG A 190 10.95 -3.64 -11.54
C ARG A 190 11.10 -2.18 -11.97
N LEU A 191 12.12 -1.90 -12.78
CA LEU A 191 12.15 -0.63 -13.52
C LEU A 191 11.00 -0.58 -14.53
N ALA A 192 10.46 0.61 -14.75
CA ALA A 192 9.62 0.87 -15.90
C ALA A 192 10.42 0.79 -17.20
N GLY A 193 9.80 0.29 -18.26
CA GLY A 193 10.33 0.40 -19.63
C GLY A 193 10.53 1.85 -20.07
N ALA A 194 11.37 2.05 -21.09
CA ALA A 194 11.77 3.39 -21.55
C ALA A 194 10.58 4.29 -21.93
N ASP A 195 9.56 3.72 -22.57
CA ASP A 195 8.35 4.40 -23.04
C ASP A 195 7.08 3.85 -22.36
N GLU A 196 7.23 3.20 -21.20
CA GLU A 196 6.11 2.64 -20.46
C GLU A 196 5.26 3.77 -19.87
N GLU A 197 3.96 3.67 -20.07
CA GLU A 197 2.96 4.58 -19.52
C GLU A 197 2.18 3.86 -18.42
N PRO A 198 1.79 4.56 -17.34
CA PRO A 198 1.17 3.91 -16.19
C PRO A 198 -0.16 3.19 -16.51
N GLU A 199 -0.30 1.96 -16.03
CA GLU A 199 -1.51 1.12 -16.19
C GLU A 199 -2.55 1.33 -15.09
N ASN A 200 -2.19 1.97 -13.98
CA ASN A 200 -3.11 2.23 -12.87
C ASN A 200 -4.34 3.07 -13.24
N HIS A 201 -5.37 3.05 -12.39
CA HIS A 201 -6.67 3.69 -12.62
C HIS A 201 -6.62 5.20 -12.91
N HIS A 202 -5.58 5.91 -12.47
CA HIS A 202 -5.41 7.34 -12.75
C HIS A 202 -4.65 7.62 -14.06
N GLY A 203 -3.98 6.60 -14.64
CA GLY A 203 -3.20 6.73 -15.87
C GLY A 203 -2.02 7.70 -15.76
N THR A 204 -1.48 7.88 -14.55
CA THR A 204 -0.36 8.77 -14.25
C THR A 204 0.60 8.12 -13.26
N TRP A 205 1.85 8.59 -13.22
CA TRP A 205 2.81 8.15 -12.22
C TRP A 205 2.36 8.60 -10.84
N GLN A 206 2.47 7.69 -9.88
CA GLN A 206 1.93 7.86 -8.53
C GLN A 206 3.03 8.20 -7.53
N TYR A 207 2.69 9.08 -6.60
CA TYR A 207 3.57 9.53 -5.53
C TYR A 207 2.82 9.39 -4.20
N PRO A 208 2.75 8.18 -3.62
CA PRO A 208 2.06 7.96 -2.36
C PRO A 208 2.55 8.94 -1.29
N PRO A 209 1.67 9.49 -0.42
CA PRO A 209 2.09 10.33 0.68
C PRO A 209 3.20 9.67 1.51
N LEU A 210 4.38 10.30 1.48
CA LEU A 210 5.61 9.76 2.06
C LEU A 210 5.73 10.07 3.55
N VAL A 211 6.01 9.05 4.36
CA VAL A 211 6.31 9.18 5.79
C VAL A 211 7.76 8.78 6.06
N GLY A 212 8.59 9.75 6.44
CA GLY A 212 10.00 9.54 6.76
C GLY A 212 10.19 8.92 8.13
N TRP A 213 11.27 8.16 8.30
CA TRP A 213 11.57 7.37 9.50
C TRP A 213 11.41 8.15 10.81
N ASP A 214 11.84 9.40 10.86
CA ASP A 214 11.80 10.23 12.07
C ASP A 214 10.59 11.17 12.15
N ASP A 215 9.69 11.12 11.16
CA ASP A 215 8.60 12.08 10.97
C ASP A 215 7.19 11.47 11.18
N TYR A 216 7.12 10.29 11.80
CA TYR A 216 5.86 9.66 12.19
C TYR A 216 5.16 10.42 13.34
N PRO A 217 3.83 10.39 13.43
CA PRO A 217 3.13 10.79 14.65
C PRO A 217 3.59 9.96 15.87
N GLU A 218 3.48 10.54 17.06
CA GLU A 218 3.96 9.94 18.31
C GLU A 218 3.42 8.51 18.50
N GLY A 219 4.33 7.55 18.70
CA GLY A 219 4.03 6.13 18.95
C GLY A 219 3.56 5.33 17.73
N ILE A 220 3.34 5.95 16.56
CA ILE A 220 2.90 5.25 15.34
C ILE A 220 4.04 4.41 14.76
N ARG A 221 5.26 4.97 14.68
CA ARG A 221 6.44 4.22 14.21
C ARG A 221 6.65 2.95 15.01
N ASP A 222 6.67 3.05 16.34
CA ASP A 222 6.91 1.91 17.22
C ASP A 222 5.84 0.81 17.06
N LYS A 223 4.58 1.19 16.88
CA LYS A 223 3.49 0.24 16.60
C LYS A 223 3.68 -0.45 15.24
N LEU A 224 3.97 0.33 14.19
CA LEU A 224 4.20 -0.18 12.84
C LEU A 224 5.37 -1.16 12.82
N THR A 225 6.51 -0.79 13.41
CA THR A 225 7.73 -1.62 13.40
C THR A 225 7.63 -2.84 14.32
N SER A 226 6.67 -2.85 15.25
CA SER A 226 6.38 -3.99 16.13
C SER A 226 5.30 -4.93 15.59
N ALA A 227 4.61 -4.55 14.51
CA ALA A 227 3.56 -5.37 13.91
C ALA A 227 4.13 -6.64 13.27
N ASP A 228 3.32 -7.69 13.26
CA ASP A 228 3.62 -8.96 12.60
C ASP A 228 2.90 -9.02 11.26
N PHE A 229 3.64 -8.85 10.16
CA PHE A 229 3.15 -8.98 8.78
C PHE A 229 3.43 -10.37 8.20
N GLY A 230 3.67 -11.37 9.06
CA GLY A 230 3.87 -12.76 8.66
C GLY A 230 5.12 -12.95 7.81
N LYS A 231 4.94 -13.20 6.51
CA LYS A 231 6.06 -13.40 5.57
C LYS A 231 6.65 -12.09 5.07
N ALA A 232 5.88 -11.00 5.10
CA ALA A 232 6.35 -9.68 4.70
C ALA A 232 7.07 -8.98 5.86
N SER A 233 8.01 -8.10 5.54
CA SER A 233 8.73 -7.33 6.55
C SER A 233 9.11 -5.95 6.06
N LEU A 234 8.90 -4.93 6.89
CA LEU A 234 9.41 -3.58 6.63
C LEU A 234 10.93 -3.61 6.43
N GLY A 235 11.38 -3.06 5.32
CA GLY A 235 12.78 -2.92 4.97
C GLY A 235 13.43 -1.80 5.77
N ILE A 236 12.67 -0.79 6.18
CA ILE A 236 13.17 0.37 6.93
C ILE A 236 13.36 0.14 8.44
N LYS A 237 12.90 -0.99 9.01
CA LYS A 237 13.00 -1.22 10.46
C LYS A 237 14.44 -1.49 10.91
N ASP A 238 14.74 -1.22 12.18
CA ASP A 238 16.09 -1.44 12.73
C ASP A 238 16.60 -2.87 12.49
N GLY A 239 17.87 -2.99 12.08
CA GLY A 239 18.51 -4.24 11.70
C GLY A 239 18.20 -4.66 10.26
N ALA A 240 16.91 -4.64 9.88
CA ALA A 240 16.51 -4.94 8.51
C ALA A 240 16.97 -3.86 7.53
N PHE A 241 17.00 -2.60 7.96
CA PHE A 241 17.45 -1.48 7.14
C PHE A 241 18.88 -1.67 6.67
N GLU A 242 19.79 -1.92 7.60
CA GLU A 242 21.20 -2.11 7.30
C GLU A 242 21.42 -3.37 6.46
N ASP A 243 20.72 -4.47 6.77
CA ASP A 243 20.79 -5.73 6.00
C ASP A 243 20.28 -5.56 4.55
N ASN A 244 19.19 -4.81 4.35
CA ASN A 244 18.66 -4.51 3.03
C ASN A 244 19.60 -3.61 2.24
N LEU A 245 20.16 -2.58 2.87
CA LEU A 245 21.18 -1.74 2.24
C LEU A 245 22.41 -2.56 1.84
N ALA A 246 22.87 -3.49 2.68
CA ALA A 246 23.99 -4.36 2.35
C ALA A 246 23.72 -5.26 1.14
N LYS A 247 22.50 -5.79 1.00
CA LYS A 247 22.09 -6.59 -0.17
C LYS A 247 21.94 -5.74 -1.43
N ALA A 248 21.37 -4.55 -1.31
CA ALA A 248 21.08 -3.67 -2.44
C ALA A 248 22.32 -2.90 -2.94
N LYS A 249 23.35 -2.72 -2.11
CA LYS A 249 24.51 -1.88 -2.40
C LYS A 249 25.20 -2.30 -3.71
N PRO A 250 25.43 -1.37 -4.65
CA PRO A 250 26.31 -1.64 -5.79
C PRO A 250 27.72 -2.05 -5.30
N GLU A 251 28.33 -3.04 -5.96
CA GLU A 251 29.59 -3.64 -5.51
C GLU A 251 30.70 -2.59 -5.32
N ASP A 252 30.83 -1.66 -6.27
CA ASP A 252 31.91 -0.64 -6.31
C ASP A 252 31.63 0.63 -5.50
N VAL A 253 30.48 0.71 -4.79
CA VAL A 253 30.14 1.88 -3.99
C VAL A 253 30.76 1.78 -2.60
N PRO A 254 31.61 2.74 -2.17
CA PRO A 254 32.28 2.72 -0.87
C PRO A 254 31.36 3.20 0.27
N PHE A 255 30.16 2.62 0.36
CA PHE A 255 29.17 2.91 1.40
C PHE A 255 29.19 1.82 2.48
N ASP A 256 29.11 2.22 3.75
CA ASP A 256 28.96 1.32 4.90
C ASP A 256 27.51 1.29 5.39
N PRO A 257 26.76 0.20 5.13
CA PRO A 257 25.39 0.03 5.63
C PRO A 257 25.27 0.05 7.15
N HIS A 258 26.32 -0.34 7.89
CA HIS A 258 26.27 -0.50 9.34
C HIS A 258 26.89 0.66 10.13
N GLY A 259 27.45 1.67 9.44
CA GLY A 259 27.95 2.92 10.02
C GLY A 259 29.39 2.89 10.55
#